data_AF-A0A3A0UQP8-F1
#
_entry.id   AF-A0A3A0UQP8-F1
#
_cell.length_a   1.000
_cell.length_b   1.000
_cell.length_c   1.000
_cell.angle_alpha   90.00
_cell.angle_beta   90.00
_cell.angle_gamma   90.00
#
_symmetry.space_group_name_H-M   'P 1'
#
loop_
_entity.id
_entity.type
_entity.pdbx_description
1 polymer ?
#
loop_
_entity_poly.entity_id
_entity_poly.type
_entity_poly.pdbx_seq_one_letter_code
_entity_poly.pdbx_strand_id
1 'polypeptide(L)' 'MRMVDIIEKKRDGQALTKQEIEYFIDGYTNGDIPDYQASSLAMAIYFQDMNDDERAALTMAMVNS' A
#
# COMPACT_ATOMS: atom_id res chain seq x y z
N MET A 1 -7.85 -4.31 9.83
CA MET A 1 -6.52 -3.68 9.66
C MET A 1 -6.75 -2.26 9.20
N ARG A 2 -6.12 -1.25 9.81
CA ARG A 2 -6.35 0.14 9.42
C ARG A 2 -5.25 0.58 8.46
N MET A 3 -5.56 1.54 7.60
CA MET A 3 -4.58 2.10 6.66
C MET A 3 -3.34 2.68 7.36
N VAL A 4 -3.51 3.26 8.56
CA VAL A 4 -2.39 3.79 9.37
C VAL A 4 -1.40 2.69 9.76
N ASP A 5 -1.87 1.47 10.03
CA ASP A 5 -1.00 0.36 10.43
C ASP A 5 -0.12 -0.08 9.23
N ILE A 6 -0.65 0.00 8.00
CA ILE A 6 0.07 -0.29 6.75
C ILE A 6 1.16 0.77 6.49
N ILE A 7 0.82 2.05 6.68
CA ILE A 7 1.76 3.16 6.50
C ILE A 7 2.93 3.04 7.49
N GLU A 8 2.63 2.78 8.77
CA GLU A 8 3.66 2.59 9.81
C GLU A 8 4.57 1.40 9.48
N LYS A 9 3.98 0.28 9.07
CA LYS A 9 4.73 -0.91 8.67
C LYS A 9 5.70 -0.64 7.53
N LYS A 10 5.25 -0.01 6.45
CA LYS A 10 6.12 0.34 5.32
C LYS A 10 7.15 1.40 5.71
N ARG A 11 6.77 2.44 6.47
CA ARG A 11 7.69 3.47 6.98
C ARG A 11 8.85 2.87 7.77
N ASP A 12 8.57 1.84 8.56
CA ASP A 12 9.55 1.15 9.40
C ASP A 12 10.38 0.11 8.60
N GLY A 13 10.23 0.06 7.26
CA GLY A 13 11.02 -0.77 6.36
C GLY A 13 10.54 -2.22 6.26
N GLN A 14 9.34 -2.53 6.76
CA GLN A 14 8.79 -3.88 6.69
C GLN A 14 8.03 -4.09 5.37
N ALA A 15 8.15 -5.30 4.82
CA ALA A 15 7.43 -5.69 3.61
C ALA A 15 5.93 -5.81 3.88
N LEU A 16 5.12 -5.27 2.96
CA LEU A 16 3.68 -5.44 2.94
C LEU A 16 3.32 -6.83 2.39
N THR A 17 2.26 -7.39 2.94
CA THR A 17 1.63 -8.61 2.45
C THR A 17 0.74 -8.28 1.26
N LYS A 18 0.47 -9.29 0.42
CA LYS A 18 -0.45 -9.16 -0.70
C LYS A 18 -1.83 -8.63 -0.26
N GLN A 19 -2.36 -9.11 0.86
CA GLN A 19 -3.66 -8.70 1.40
C GLN A 19 -3.67 -7.24 1.87
N GLU A 20 -2.55 -6.73 2.42
CA GLU A 20 -2.42 -5.31 2.79
C GLU A 20 -2.42 -4.41 1.55
N ILE A 21 -1.76 -4.85 0.48
CA ILE A 21 -1.70 -4.11 -0.79
C ILE A 21 -3.07 -4.11 -1.47
N GLU A 22 -3.75 -5.25 -1.55
CA GLU A 22 -5.12 -5.36 -2.08
C GLU A 22 -6.08 -4.46 -1.31
N TYR A 23 -6.04 -4.52 0.03
CA TYR A 23 -6.84 -3.63 0.88
C TYR A 23 -6.60 -2.14 0.59
N PHE A 24 -5.33 -1.74 0.39
CA PHE A 24 -5.00 -0.36 0.05
C PHE A 24 -5.57 0.05 -1.31
N ILE A 25 -5.38 -0.76 -2.35
CA ILE A 25 -5.84 -0.44 -3.70
C ILE A 25 -7.37 -0.42 -3.77
N ASP A 26 -8.04 -1.42 -3.21
CA ASP A 26 -9.50 -1.49 -3.19
C ASP A 26 -10.08 -0.31 -2.39
N GLY A 27 -9.52 0.00 -1.22
CA GLY A 27 -9.98 1.12 -0.40
C GLY A 27 -9.73 2.48 -1.07
N TYR A 28 -8.62 2.64 -1.80
CA TYR A 28 -8.32 3.89 -2.48
C TYR A 28 -9.21 4.11 -3.71
N THR A 29 -9.44 3.07 -4.50
CA THR A 29 -10.29 3.15 -5.71
C THR A 29 -11.77 3.32 -5.39
N ASN A 30 -12.25 2.75 -4.27
CA ASN A 30 -13.62 2.95 -3.79
C ASN A 30 -13.83 4.29 -3.03
N GLY A 31 -12.77 5.08 -2.80
CA GLY A 31 -12.85 6.36 -2.09
C GLY A 31 -12.93 6.25 -0.57
N ASP A 32 -12.74 5.05 0.00
CA ASP A 32 -12.72 4.82 1.45
C ASP A 32 -11.40 5.26 2.09
N ILE A 33 -10.31 5.24 1.31
CA ILE A 33 -8.98 5.71 1.74
C ILE A 33 -8.76 7.12 1.17
N PRO A 34 -8.59 8.14 2.02
CA PRO A 34 -8.38 9.51 1.57
C PRO A 34 -6.96 9.74 1.02
N ASP A 35 -6.84 10.71 0.12
CA ASP A 35 -5.58 11.04 -0.59
C ASP A 35 -4.38 11.30 0.33
N TYR A 36 -4.60 11.84 1.53
CA TYR A 36 -3.52 12.10 2.48
C TYR A 36 -2.89 10.81 3.04
N GLN A 37 -3.65 9.72 3.11
CA GLN A 37 -3.12 8.41 3.50
C GLN A 37 -2.38 7.74 2.33
N ALA A 38 -2.93 7.84 1.12
CA ALA A 38 -2.27 7.31 -0.08
C ALA A 38 -0.92 8.01 -0.34
N SER A 39 -0.88 9.34 -0.25
CA SER A 39 0.36 10.11 -0.38
C SER A 39 1.38 9.81 0.72
N SER A 40 0.92 9.58 1.96
CA SER A 40 1.79 9.14 3.06
C SER A 40 2.41 7.78 2.79
N LEU A 41 1.63 6.81 2.29
CA LEU A 41 2.16 5.50 1.90
C LEU A 41 3.13 5.61 0.72
N ALA A 42 2.80 6.43 -0.29
CA ALA A 42 3.67 6.65 -1.45
C ALA A 42 5.04 7.22 -1.03
N MET A 43 5.07 8.15 -0.07
CA MET A 43 6.31 8.70 0.47
C MET A 43 7.10 7.65 1.27
N ALA A 44 6.41 6.79 2.04
CA ALA A 44 7.06 5.68 2.74
C ALA A 44 7.68 4.68 1.76
N ILE A 45 6.97 4.32 0.68
CA ILE A 45 7.47 3.46 -0.40
C ILE A 45 8.67 4.11 -1.10
N TYR A 46 8.63 5.41 -1.36
CA TYR A 46 9.75 6.12 -2.00
C TYR A 46 11.08 5.94 -1.23
N PHE A 47 11.04 6.00 0.10
CA PHE A 47 12.24 5.86 0.92
C PHE A 47 12.64 4.40 1.21
N GLN A 48 11.67 3.49 1.36
CA GLN A 48 11.92 2.11 1.82
C GLN A 48 11.90 1.08 0.67
N ASP A 49 11.53 1.51 -0.53
CA ASP A 49 11.32 0.67 -1.71
C ASP A 49 10.27 -0.45 -1.46
N MET A 50 10.05 -1.29 -2.46
CA MET A 50 9.27 -2.51 -2.41
C MET A 50 10.10 -3.66 -2.99
N ASN A 51 9.99 -4.83 -2.38
CA ASN A 51 10.56 -6.04 -2.95
C ASN A 51 9.75 -6.53 -4.17
N ASP A 52 10.23 -7.57 -4.84
CA ASP A 52 9.60 -8.07 -6.07
C ASP A 52 8.19 -8.62 -5.85
N ASP A 53 7.93 -9.29 -4.71
CA ASP A 53 6.61 -9.81 -4.36
C ASP A 53 5.60 -8.67 -4.13
N GLU A 54 6.04 -7.62 -3.44
CA GLU A 54 5.26 -6.41 -3.21
C GLU A 54 4.93 -5.69 -4.52
N ARG A 55 5.92 -5.53 -5.41
CA ARG A 55 5.71 -4.90 -6.73
C ARG A 55 4.75 -5.71 -7.60
N ALA A 56 4.89 -7.03 -7.61
CA ALA A 56 3.98 -7.91 -8.32
C ALA A 56 2.56 -7.84 -7.75
N ALA A 57 2.41 -7.87 -6.43
CA ALA A 57 1.12 -7.73 -5.77
C ALA A 57 0.46 -6.37 -6.06
N LEU A 58 1.22 -5.27 -6.02
CA LEU A 58 0.72 -3.93 -6.34
C LEU A 58 0.23 -3.84 -7.79
N THR A 59 1.03 -4.38 -8.72
CA THR A 59 0.66 -4.41 -10.14
C THR A 59 -0.63 -5.20 -10.35
N MET A 60 -0.74 -6.37 -9.74
CA MET A 60 -1.93 -7.21 -9.89
C MET A 60 -3.16 -6.60 -9.21
N ALA A 61 -3.00 -5.95 -8.07
CA ALA A 61 -4.10 -5.25 -7.39
C ALA A 61 -4.63 -4.11 -8.27
N MET A 62 -3.75 -3.31 -8.90
CA MET A 62 -4.15 -2.26 -9.84
C MET A 62 -4.82 -2.79 -11.11
N VAL A 63 -4.44 -3.99 -11.59
CA VAL A 63 -5.11 -4.63 -12.74
C VAL A 63 -6.54 -5.08 -12.40
N ASN A 64 -6.78 -5.44 -11.15
CA ASN A 64 -8.06 -5.99 -10.69
C ASN A 64 -9.01 -4.94 -10.09
N SER A 65 -8.61 -3.66 -10.03
CA SER A 65 -9.35 -2.57 -9.38
C SER A 65 -10.37 -1.89 -10.29
#